data_AF-A0A2G6FTU2-F1
#
_entry.id   AF-A0A2G6FTU2-F1
#
_cell.length_a   1.000
_cell.length_b   1.000
_cell.length_c   1.000
_cell.angle_alpha   90.00
_cell.angle_beta   90.00
_cell.angle_gamma   90.00
#
_symmetry.space_group_name_H-M   'P 1'
#
loop_
_entity.id
_entity.type
_entity.pdbx_description
1 polymer ?
#
loop_
_entity_poly.entity_id
_entity_poly.type
_entity_poly.pdbx_seq_one_letter_code
_entity_poly.pdbx_strand_id
1 'polypeptide(L)'
;MSDNKQPQDFVEEIKNCLGNKDFAQADQLREELMNVHPAALSEIIKTAEIIEEAKTEGLDKQHLELWAELYDDLSDEEVNALFYSLKEITIGPQKKILSHGMYNSKLFFIEDGKVAVFINKDNKNKVIAQLGKGNLLGEHTLTTISLCPASAASTSEVRLRYVDDSVSDKWQEDFPVLHSKLVRFCEKKGKIEKIMCQKELKKRSHERIKASGKVVAVVLDKDGKRTSSAINGDLADISVDGCCFAIHCAKKAIAKSLLARHCQMSISAGDEANPVKIAAVGKIVKVSFYLHGDYSVHMSFVKPLDQAALQPLMPPS
;
A
#
# COMPACT_ATOMS: atom_id res chain seq x y z
N MET A 1 1.92 34.43 34.71
CA MET A 1 2.26 33.38 35.67
C MET A 1 2.34 32.10 34.88
N SER A 2 3.54 31.70 34.46
CA SER A 2 3.76 30.35 33.91
C SER A 2 3.68 29.41 35.10
N ASP A 3 2.63 28.58 35.15
CA ASP A 3 2.57 27.48 36.11
C ASP A 3 3.76 26.56 35.87
N ASN A 4 4.68 26.54 36.83
CA ASN A 4 5.82 25.64 36.81
C ASN A 4 5.35 24.29 37.36
N LYS A 5 4.51 23.59 36.57
CA LYS A 5 4.04 22.23 36.85
C LYS A 5 5.22 21.37 37.26
N GLN A 6 5.14 20.68 38.38
CA GLN A 6 6.20 19.78 38.82
C GLN A 6 6.13 18.47 38.01
N PRO A 7 7.24 17.72 37.90
CA PRO A 7 7.24 16.40 37.25
C PRO A 7 6.16 15.44 37.79
N GLN A 8 5.84 15.53 39.09
CA GLN A 8 4.80 14.71 39.72
C GLN A 8 3.39 15.07 39.25
N ASP A 9 3.12 16.34 38.91
CA ASP A 9 1.81 16.76 38.41
C ASP A 9 1.52 16.11 37.06
N PHE A 10 2.54 16.01 36.19
CA PHE A 10 2.45 15.28 34.92
C PHE A 10 2.14 13.79 35.13
N VAL A 11 2.78 13.14 36.11
CA VAL A 11 2.54 11.72 36.41
C VAL A 11 1.08 11.48 36.81
N GLU A 12 0.49 12.34 37.64
CA GLU A 12 -0.91 12.19 38.07
C GLU A 12 -1.89 12.51 36.94
N GLU A 13 -1.63 13.52 36.12
CA GLU A 13 -2.45 13.81 34.94
C GLU A 13 -2.40 12.68 33.90
N ILE A 14 -1.23 12.09 33.68
CA ILE A 14 -1.07 10.91 32.83
C ILE A 14 -1.92 9.76 33.35
N LYS A 15 -1.84 9.43 34.65
CA LYS A 15 -2.69 8.37 35.24
C LYS A 15 -4.19 8.64 35.06
N ASN A 16 -4.62 9.89 35.18
CA ASN A 16 -6.02 10.26 34.93
C ASN A 16 -6.42 10.04 33.46
N CYS A 17 -5.53 10.37 32.51
CA CYS A 17 -5.75 10.07 31.08
C CYS A 17 -5.85 8.57 30.83
N LEU A 18 -4.97 7.77 31.46
CA LEU A 18 -4.98 6.31 31.35
C LEU A 18 -6.27 5.70 31.91
N GLY A 19 -6.78 6.19 33.05
CA GLY A 19 -8.06 5.76 33.61
C GLY A 19 -9.25 6.00 32.68
N ASN A 20 -9.17 7.04 31.85
CA ASN A 20 -10.17 7.36 30.83
C ASN A 20 -9.88 6.72 29.46
N LYS A 21 -8.81 5.93 29.34
CA LYS A 21 -8.28 5.35 28.08
C LYS A 21 -7.94 6.40 27.02
N ASP A 22 -7.61 7.62 27.44
CA ASP A 22 -7.13 8.68 26.55
C ASP A 22 -5.60 8.60 26.41
N PHE A 23 -5.15 7.58 25.67
CA PHE A 23 -3.73 7.31 25.47
C PHE A 23 -3.03 8.42 24.67
N ALA A 24 -3.75 9.08 23.76
CA ALA A 24 -3.20 10.17 22.95
C ALA A 24 -2.84 11.38 23.82
N GLN A 25 -3.73 11.75 24.75
CA GLN A 25 -3.45 12.82 25.71
C GLN A 25 -2.33 12.43 26.68
N ALA A 26 -2.27 11.16 27.10
CA ALA A 26 -1.21 10.65 27.97
C ALA A 26 0.19 10.74 27.30
N ASP A 27 0.30 10.37 26.03
CA ASP A 27 1.55 10.49 25.27
C ASP A 27 1.97 11.96 25.09
N GLN A 28 1.02 12.87 24.82
CA GLN A 28 1.31 14.31 24.71
C GLN A 28 1.83 14.91 26.03
N LEU A 29 1.22 14.55 27.16
CA LEU A 29 1.67 14.99 28.48
C LEU A 29 3.08 14.45 28.79
N ARG A 30 3.40 13.24 28.35
CA ARG A 30 4.75 12.68 28.48
C ARG A 30 5.77 13.43 27.63
N GLU A 31 5.44 13.77 26.37
CA GLU A 31 6.31 14.61 25.54
C GLU A 31 6.54 15.99 26.17
N GLU A 32 5.50 16.59 26.74
CA GLU A 32 5.61 17.85 27.47
C GLU A 32 6.51 17.72 28.71
N LEU A 33 6.36 16.64 29.50
CA LEU A 33 7.24 16.33 30.63
C LEU A 33 8.71 16.24 30.19
N MET A 34 9.01 15.56 29.08
CA MET A 34 10.37 15.45 28.55
C MET A 34 10.95 16.81 28.12
N ASN A 35 10.11 17.68 27.56
CA ASN A 35 10.52 19.00 27.08
C ASN A 35 10.72 20.01 28.21
N VAL A 36 9.83 20.02 29.21
CA VAL A 36 9.86 20.98 30.32
C VAL A 36 10.83 20.54 31.41
N HIS A 37 10.92 19.22 31.68
CA HIS A 37 11.74 18.65 32.75
C HIS A 37 12.70 17.55 32.25
N PRO A 38 13.66 17.85 31.36
CA PRO A 38 14.55 16.85 30.78
C PRO A 38 15.45 16.11 31.80
N ALA A 39 15.64 16.69 32.99
CA ALA A 39 16.39 16.07 34.09
C ALA A 39 15.56 15.10 34.95
N ALA A 40 14.24 15.05 34.81
CA ALA A 40 13.33 14.19 35.56
C ALA A 40 13.29 12.77 34.98
N LEU A 41 14.46 12.13 34.84
CA LEU A 41 14.60 10.84 34.16
C LEU A 41 13.76 9.74 34.81
N SER A 42 13.63 9.73 36.13
CA SER A 42 12.84 8.72 36.84
C SER A 42 11.36 8.82 36.49
N GLU A 43 10.81 10.03 36.43
CA GLU A 43 9.42 10.29 36.07
C GLU A 43 9.17 10.02 34.58
N ILE A 44 10.11 10.38 33.70
CA ILE A 44 10.02 10.12 32.26
C ILE A 44 10.01 8.60 31.97
N ILE A 45 10.85 7.82 32.64
CA ILE A 45 10.88 6.36 32.50
C ILE A 45 9.59 5.76 33.07
N LYS A 46 9.22 6.14 34.28
CA LYS A 46 8.00 5.66 34.94
C LYS A 46 6.74 5.95 34.12
N THR A 47 6.63 7.14 33.55
CA THR A 47 5.48 7.52 32.71
C THR A 47 5.44 6.72 31.42
N ALA A 48 6.59 6.41 30.82
CA ALA A 48 6.66 5.50 29.68
C ALA A 48 6.12 4.11 30.06
N GLU A 49 6.58 3.54 31.17
CA GLU A 49 6.18 2.19 31.62
C GLU A 49 4.68 2.10 31.91
N ILE A 50 4.11 3.04 32.69
CA ILE A 50 2.68 2.98 33.04
C ILE A 50 1.76 3.20 31.83
N ILE A 51 2.18 4.03 30.86
CA ILE A 51 1.41 4.23 29.63
C ILE A 51 1.40 2.93 28.82
N GLU A 52 2.56 2.29 28.71
CA GLU A 52 2.71 1.07 27.91
C GLU A 52 1.99 -0.13 28.54
N GLU A 53 2.05 -0.26 29.86
CA GLU A 53 1.30 -1.26 30.62
C GLU A 53 -0.22 -1.07 30.44
N ALA A 54 -0.72 0.16 30.61
CA ALA A 54 -2.13 0.47 30.45
C ALA A 54 -2.64 0.26 29.01
N LYS A 55 -1.81 0.55 28.01
CA LYS A 55 -2.08 0.22 26.59
C LYS A 55 -2.19 -1.29 26.40
N THR A 56 -1.24 -2.04 26.95
CA THR A 56 -1.23 -3.51 26.84
C THR A 56 -2.46 -4.15 27.48
N GLU A 57 -2.89 -3.65 28.65
CA GLU A 57 -4.12 -4.10 29.32
C GLU A 57 -5.41 -3.74 28.54
N GLY A 58 -5.37 -2.66 27.76
CA GLY A 58 -6.49 -2.16 26.97
C GLY A 58 -6.73 -2.88 25.65
N LEU A 59 -5.89 -3.85 25.28
CA LEU A 59 -5.95 -4.57 24.00
C LEU A 59 -7.20 -5.48 23.89
N ASP A 60 -7.80 -5.52 22.71
CA ASP A 60 -8.92 -6.42 22.40
C ASP A 60 -8.39 -7.82 22.09
N LYS A 61 -8.50 -8.72 23.06
CA LYS A 61 -8.05 -10.11 22.94
C LYS A 61 -8.64 -10.83 21.72
N GLN A 62 -9.89 -10.56 21.35
CA GLN A 62 -10.51 -11.22 20.19
C GLN A 62 -9.85 -10.78 18.88
N HIS A 63 -9.45 -9.52 18.79
CA HIS A 63 -8.68 -9.02 17.67
C HIS A 63 -7.32 -9.71 17.60
N LEU A 64 -6.57 -9.70 18.71
CA LEU A 64 -5.23 -10.30 18.75
C LEU A 64 -5.27 -11.78 18.37
N GLU A 65 -6.23 -12.55 18.89
CA GLU A 65 -6.42 -13.97 18.57
C GLU A 65 -6.65 -14.23 17.07
N LEU A 66 -7.40 -13.35 16.38
CA LEU A 66 -7.66 -13.52 14.94
C LEU A 66 -6.42 -13.37 14.07
N TRP A 67 -5.45 -12.58 14.53
CA TRP A 67 -4.20 -12.32 13.84
C TRP A 67 -3.00 -12.68 14.72
N ALA A 68 -3.12 -13.74 15.54
CA ALA A 68 -2.06 -14.15 16.47
C ALA A 68 -0.71 -14.35 15.76
N GLU A 69 -0.70 -14.93 14.56
CA GLU A 69 0.55 -15.08 13.78
C GLU A 69 1.24 -13.75 13.41
N LEU A 70 0.52 -12.63 13.36
CA LEU A 70 1.12 -11.30 13.26
C LEU A 70 1.57 -10.83 14.63
N TYR A 71 0.67 -10.83 15.61
CA TYR A 71 0.92 -10.24 16.94
C TYR A 71 1.98 -10.98 17.76
N ASP A 72 2.11 -12.30 17.62
CA ASP A 72 3.12 -13.12 18.30
C ASP A 72 4.55 -12.83 17.80
N ASP A 73 4.70 -12.21 16.63
CA ASP A 73 6.00 -11.77 16.07
C ASP A 73 6.33 -10.32 16.46
N LEU A 74 5.42 -9.60 17.13
CA LEU A 74 5.60 -8.20 17.52
C LEU A 74 6.08 -8.09 18.98
N SER A 75 6.91 -7.08 19.29
CA SER A 75 7.13 -6.66 20.68
C SER A 75 5.92 -5.92 21.23
N ASP A 76 5.80 -5.77 22.54
CA ASP A 76 4.67 -5.06 23.18
C ASP A 76 4.50 -3.63 22.62
N GLU A 77 5.62 -2.92 22.40
CA GLU A 77 5.63 -1.60 21.78
C GLU A 77 5.10 -1.63 20.33
N GLU A 78 5.50 -2.63 19.53
CA GLU A 78 5.00 -2.82 18.17
C GLU A 78 3.52 -3.21 18.14
N VAL A 79 3.07 -4.04 19.09
CA VAL A 79 1.66 -4.42 19.28
C VAL A 79 0.82 -3.18 19.56
N ASN A 80 1.25 -2.36 20.52
CA ASN A 80 0.55 -1.14 20.91
C ASN A 80 0.55 -0.13 19.74
N ALA A 81 1.69 0.09 19.10
CA ALA A 81 1.79 0.98 17.94
C ALA A 81 0.83 0.57 16.81
N LEU A 82 0.76 -0.72 16.47
CA LEU A 82 -0.17 -1.23 15.46
C LEU A 82 -1.62 -1.08 15.93
N PHE A 83 -1.97 -1.63 17.09
CA PHE A 83 -3.34 -1.76 17.55
C PHE A 83 -4.01 -0.40 17.75
N TYR A 84 -3.34 0.54 18.40
CA TYR A 84 -3.89 1.88 18.67
C TYR A 84 -3.91 2.80 17.45
N SER A 85 -3.24 2.41 16.36
CA SER A 85 -3.35 3.08 15.07
C SER A 85 -4.54 2.61 14.23
N LEU A 86 -5.17 1.48 14.60
CA LEU A 86 -6.33 0.95 13.89
C LEU A 86 -7.58 1.77 14.18
N LYS A 87 -8.32 2.09 13.13
CA LYS A 87 -9.63 2.73 13.20
C LYS A 87 -10.72 1.71 12.94
N GLU A 88 -11.77 1.72 13.75
CA GLU A 88 -12.94 0.87 13.58
C GLU A 88 -13.94 1.46 12.59
N ILE A 89 -14.56 0.60 11.78
CA ILE A 89 -15.66 0.97 10.90
C ILE A 89 -16.60 -0.22 10.68
N THR A 90 -17.90 0.06 10.70
CA THR A 90 -18.94 -0.90 10.30
C THR A 90 -19.51 -0.52 8.95
N ILE A 91 -19.56 -1.49 8.04
CA ILE A 91 -20.05 -1.31 6.68
C ILE A 91 -21.26 -2.22 6.46
N GLY A 92 -22.42 -1.62 6.16
CA GLY A 92 -23.63 -2.36 5.83
C GLY A 92 -23.52 -3.18 4.53
N PRO A 93 -24.48 -4.06 4.22
CA PRO A 93 -24.43 -4.94 3.05
C PRO A 93 -24.47 -4.18 1.72
N GLN A 94 -23.92 -4.80 0.68
CA GLN A 94 -23.86 -4.30 -0.71
C GLN A 94 -23.12 -2.96 -0.88
N LYS A 95 -22.24 -2.61 0.06
CA LYS A 95 -21.41 -1.41 -0.03
C LYS A 95 -20.05 -1.78 -0.59
N LYS A 96 -19.58 -0.97 -1.54
CA LYS A 96 -18.27 -1.15 -2.17
C LYS A 96 -17.18 -0.68 -1.22
N ILE A 97 -16.21 -1.54 -0.96
CA ILE A 97 -15.04 -1.27 -0.10
C ILE A 97 -13.83 -0.92 -0.98
N LEU A 98 -13.56 -1.76 -2.00
CA LEU A 98 -12.53 -1.50 -3.01
C LEU A 98 -13.13 -1.39 -4.42
N SER A 99 -12.54 -0.52 -5.23
CA SER A 99 -12.92 -0.34 -6.63
C SER A 99 -11.75 -0.73 -7.54
N HIS A 100 -11.96 -1.70 -8.44
CA HIS A 100 -10.96 -2.09 -9.43
C HIS A 100 -10.43 -0.88 -10.21
N GLY A 101 -9.11 -0.78 -10.36
CA GLY A 101 -8.44 0.32 -11.07
C GLY A 101 -8.44 1.66 -10.34
N MET A 102 -8.89 1.70 -9.08
CA MET A 102 -8.83 2.88 -8.21
C MET A 102 -7.73 2.74 -7.15
N TYR A 103 -7.33 3.86 -6.60
CA TYR A 103 -6.44 3.88 -5.44
C TYR A 103 -7.11 3.31 -4.20
N ASN A 104 -6.29 2.68 -3.37
CA ASN A 104 -6.63 2.34 -2.01
C ASN A 104 -5.44 2.69 -1.13
N SER A 105 -5.71 3.35 -0.01
CA SER A 105 -4.71 3.79 0.96
C SER A 105 -4.98 3.17 2.33
N LYS A 106 -5.66 2.03 2.38
CA LYS A 106 -6.09 1.40 3.63
C LYS A 106 -5.84 -0.10 3.60
N LEU A 107 -5.26 -0.63 4.67
CA LEU A 107 -5.27 -2.06 4.95
C LEU A 107 -6.43 -2.33 5.92
N PHE A 108 -7.31 -3.26 5.55
CA PHE A 108 -8.46 -3.66 6.36
C PHE A 108 -8.27 -5.04 6.97
N PHE A 109 -8.57 -5.13 8.26
CA PHE A 109 -8.67 -6.34 9.07
C PHE A 109 -10.16 -6.67 9.23
N ILE A 110 -10.59 -7.80 8.66
CA ILE A 110 -12.00 -8.21 8.72
C ILE A 110 -12.25 -8.96 10.03
N GLU A 111 -12.91 -8.31 10.99
CA GLU A 111 -13.21 -8.89 12.30
C GLU A 111 -14.50 -9.73 12.27
N ASP A 112 -15.47 -9.33 11.45
CA ASP A 112 -16.72 -10.06 11.28
C ASP A 112 -17.42 -9.74 9.95
N GLY A 113 -18.31 -10.63 9.52
CA GLY A 113 -19.06 -10.49 8.28
C GLY A 113 -18.36 -11.08 7.05
N LYS A 114 -18.90 -10.78 5.86
CA LYS A 114 -18.46 -11.34 4.58
C LYS A 114 -18.31 -10.29 3.49
N VAL A 115 -17.20 -10.36 2.77
CA VAL A 115 -16.85 -9.51 1.63
C VAL A 115 -16.66 -10.37 0.39
N ALA A 116 -17.34 -10.02 -0.71
CA ALA A 116 -17.11 -10.63 -2.01
C ALA A 116 -16.10 -9.80 -2.80
N VAL A 117 -15.06 -10.46 -3.31
CA VAL A 117 -14.09 -9.88 -4.24
C VAL A 117 -14.46 -10.30 -5.65
N PHE A 118 -14.55 -9.35 -6.58
CA PHE A 118 -15.02 -9.59 -7.94
C PHE A 118 -14.29 -8.72 -8.96
N ILE A 119 -14.31 -9.17 -10.22
CA ILE A 119 -13.81 -8.42 -11.37
C ILE A 119 -14.99 -8.23 -12.32
N ASN A 120 -15.08 -7.04 -12.92
CA ASN A 120 -16.02 -6.81 -14.01
C ASN A 120 -15.42 -7.35 -15.31
N LYS A 121 -16.12 -8.29 -15.96
CA LYS A 121 -15.77 -8.80 -17.28
C LYS A 121 -17.03 -8.87 -18.13
N ASP A 122 -17.00 -8.32 -19.34
CA ASP A 122 -18.12 -8.34 -20.29
C ASP A 122 -19.43 -7.81 -19.68
N ASN A 123 -19.34 -6.69 -18.91
CA ASN A 123 -20.43 -6.10 -18.12
C ASN A 123 -21.04 -7.02 -17.04
N LYS A 124 -20.37 -8.12 -16.67
CA LYS A 124 -20.78 -9.03 -15.59
C LYS A 124 -19.74 -9.06 -14.47
N ASN A 125 -20.22 -8.97 -13.23
CA ASN A 125 -19.36 -9.14 -12.06
C ASN A 125 -19.13 -10.62 -11.81
N LYS A 126 -17.88 -11.08 -11.97
CA LYS A 126 -17.47 -12.44 -11.63
C LYS A 126 -16.80 -12.43 -10.26
N VAL A 127 -17.43 -13.08 -9.27
CA VAL A 127 -16.83 -13.29 -7.95
C VAL A 127 -15.61 -14.20 -8.09
N ILE A 128 -14.51 -13.78 -7.50
CA ILE A 128 -13.22 -14.49 -7.55
C ILE A 128 -12.75 -14.98 -6.19
N ALA A 129 -13.26 -14.40 -5.10
CA ALA A 129 -13.00 -14.81 -3.73
C ALA A 129 -14.13 -14.35 -2.80
N GLN A 130 -14.27 -15.01 -1.65
CA GLN A 130 -15.01 -14.50 -0.51
C GLN A 130 -14.05 -14.40 0.67
N LEU A 131 -14.10 -13.27 1.35
CA LEU A 131 -13.30 -12.97 2.54
C LEU A 131 -14.25 -12.81 3.73
N GLY A 132 -13.78 -13.15 4.91
CA GLY A 132 -14.53 -12.97 6.16
C GLY A 132 -13.59 -12.83 7.35
N LYS A 133 -14.10 -13.13 8.54
CA LYS A 133 -13.37 -13.08 9.81
C LYS A 133 -11.93 -13.60 9.70
N GLY A 134 -10.97 -12.81 10.16
CA GLY A 134 -9.53 -13.10 10.14
C GLY A 134 -8.84 -12.93 8.77
N ASN A 135 -9.55 -12.46 7.74
CA ASN A 135 -8.92 -12.13 6.45
C ASN A 135 -8.53 -10.65 6.37
N LEU A 136 -7.53 -10.39 5.53
CA LEU A 136 -7.12 -9.03 5.16
C LEU A 136 -7.76 -8.62 3.83
N LEU A 137 -7.91 -7.32 3.64
CA LEU A 137 -8.32 -6.71 2.38
C LEU A 137 -7.51 -5.43 2.15
N GLY A 138 -7.02 -5.22 0.93
CA GLY A 138 -6.19 -4.05 0.58
C GLY A 138 -4.69 -4.29 0.82
N GLU A 139 -4.32 -5.52 1.16
CA GLU A 139 -2.94 -5.94 1.42
C GLU A 139 -2.04 -5.72 0.20
N HIS A 140 -2.55 -5.96 -1.01
CA HIS A 140 -1.76 -5.81 -2.24
C HIS A 140 -1.36 -4.35 -2.50
N THR A 141 -2.24 -3.39 -2.18
CA THR A 141 -1.96 -1.97 -2.37
C THR A 141 -1.05 -1.39 -1.28
N LEU A 142 -0.93 -2.07 -0.14
CA LEU A 142 0.02 -1.72 0.92
C LEU A 142 1.44 -2.22 0.57
N THR A 143 1.56 -3.47 0.11
CA THR A 143 2.86 -4.08 -0.20
C THR A 143 3.40 -3.65 -1.56
N THR A 144 2.51 -3.26 -2.49
CA THR A 144 2.87 -2.88 -3.86
C THR A 144 2.23 -1.55 -4.25
N ILE A 145 2.98 -0.68 -4.94
CA ILE A 145 2.47 0.58 -5.50
C ILE A 145 1.56 0.25 -6.71
N SER A 146 0.32 -0.12 -6.45
CA SER A 146 -0.61 -0.64 -7.44
C SER A 146 -2.01 -0.07 -7.28
N LEU A 147 -2.77 -0.04 -8.37
CA LEU A 147 -4.22 0.18 -8.29
C LEU A 147 -4.88 -1.12 -7.82
N CYS A 148 -6.06 -0.99 -7.22
CA CYS A 148 -6.84 -2.15 -6.79
C CYS A 148 -7.00 -3.16 -7.94
N PRO A 149 -6.49 -4.40 -7.80
CA PRO A 149 -6.51 -5.40 -8.86
C PRO A 149 -7.90 -6.04 -9.01
N ALA A 150 -8.79 -5.85 -8.03
CA ALA A 150 -10.18 -6.27 -8.07
C ALA A 150 -11.06 -5.29 -7.29
N SER A 151 -12.37 -5.40 -7.50
CA SER A 151 -13.36 -4.75 -6.64
C SER A 151 -13.72 -5.64 -5.47
N ALA A 152 -14.12 -5.02 -4.35
CA ALA A 152 -14.63 -5.73 -3.18
C ALA A 152 -15.88 -5.03 -2.65
N ALA A 153 -16.90 -5.80 -2.27
CA ALA A 153 -18.11 -5.27 -1.65
C ALA A 153 -18.58 -6.17 -0.52
N SER A 154 -19.17 -5.57 0.51
CA SER A 154 -19.81 -6.29 1.60
C SER A 154 -21.02 -7.08 1.10
N THR A 155 -21.20 -8.29 1.63
CA THR A 155 -22.37 -9.15 1.35
C THR A 155 -23.26 -9.35 2.58
N SER A 156 -22.71 -9.05 3.76
CA SER A 156 -23.41 -8.86 5.03
C SER A 156 -23.05 -7.49 5.60
N GLU A 157 -23.51 -7.17 6.80
CA GLU A 157 -22.81 -6.19 7.62
C GLU A 157 -21.40 -6.71 7.93
N VAL A 158 -20.39 -5.83 7.88
CA VAL A 158 -18.98 -6.17 8.06
C VAL A 158 -18.38 -5.21 9.07
N ARG A 159 -17.77 -5.75 10.13
CA ARG A 159 -16.96 -4.99 11.08
C ARG A 159 -15.50 -5.10 10.69
N LEU A 160 -14.86 -3.94 10.55
CA LEU A 160 -13.49 -3.81 10.09
C LEU A 160 -12.71 -2.93 11.05
N ARG A 161 -11.43 -3.28 11.21
CA ARG A 161 -10.40 -2.33 11.61
C ARG A 161 -9.54 -1.97 10.41
N TYR A 162 -9.03 -0.75 10.35
CA TYR A 162 -8.15 -0.36 9.26
C TYR A 162 -7.03 0.58 9.70
N VAL A 163 -5.90 0.50 9.01
CA VAL A 163 -4.80 1.46 9.09
C VAL A 163 -4.70 2.20 7.76
N ASP A 164 -4.51 3.52 7.83
CA ASP A 164 -4.26 4.36 6.65
C ASP A 164 -2.77 4.27 6.24
N ASP A 165 -2.48 4.33 4.93
CA ASP A 165 -1.12 4.29 4.36
C ASP A 165 -0.26 5.43 4.89
N SER A 166 -0.86 6.57 5.26
CA SER A 166 -0.14 7.69 5.89
C SER A 166 0.39 7.36 7.29
N VAL A 167 -0.25 6.46 8.03
CA VAL A 167 0.25 5.97 9.32
C VAL A 167 1.33 4.93 9.08
N SER A 168 1.11 4.01 8.14
CA SER A 168 2.12 3.02 7.73
C SER A 168 3.40 3.67 7.19
N ASP A 169 3.29 4.78 6.45
CA ASP A 169 4.44 5.53 5.95
C ASP A 169 5.24 6.17 7.10
N LYS A 170 4.60 6.64 8.18
CA LYS A 170 5.32 7.11 9.38
C LYS A 170 6.08 6.01 10.10
N TRP A 171 5.50 4.81 10.16
CA TRP A 171 6.19 3.66 10.75
C TRP A 171 7.49 3.29 10.03
N GLN A 172 7.71 3.69 8.77
CA GLN A 172 9.01 3.48 8.14
C GLN A 172 10.15 4.23 8.85
N GLU A 173 9.83 5.31 9.54
CA GLU A 173 10.78 6.12 10.33
C GLU A 173 10.72 5.74 11.81
N ASP A 174 9.51 5.71 12.39
CA ASP A 174 9.31 5.56 13.83
C ASP A 174 9.41 4.09 14.30
N PHE A 175 8.93 3.14 13.48
CA PHE A 175 8.85 1.71 13.80
C PHE A 175 9.21 0.82 12.58
N PRO A 176 10.43 0.92 12.02
CA PRO A 176 10.77 0.29 10.73
C PRO A 176 10.67 -1.24 10.77
N VAL A 177 10.87 -1.85 11.93
CA VAL A 177 10.75 -3.29 12.15
C VAL A 177 9.28 -3.72 12.10
N LEU A 178 8.37 -3.01 12.78
CA LEU A 178 6.92 -3.22 12.69
C LEU A 178 6.44 -3.17 11.24
N HIS A 179 6.80 -2.11 10.50
CA HIS A 179 6.40 -1.97 9.10
C HIS A 179 6.86 -3.18 8.27
N SER A 180 8.10 -3.63 8.46
CA SER A 180 8.66 -4.78 7.75
C SER A 180 7.94 -6.10 8.08
N LYS A 181 7.62 -6.33 9.36
CA LYS A 181 6.85 -7.50 9.81
C LYS A 181 5.43 -7.50 9.25
N LEU A 182 4.75 -6.34 9.26
CA LEU A 182 3.40 -6.18 8.69
C LEU A 182 3.37 -6.45 7.18
N VAL A 183 4.33 -5.91 6.42
CA VAL A 183 4.46 -6.16 4.97
C VAL A 183 4.66 -7.66 4.71
N ARG A 184 5.58 -8.31 5.44
CA ARG A 184 5.83 -9.74 5.32
C ARG A 184 4.59 -10.57 5.63
N PHE A 185 3.84 -10.20 6.67
CA PHE A 185 2.58 -10.85 7.00
C PHE A 185 1.54 -10.70 5.88
N CYS A 186 1.42 -9.49 5.31
CA CYS A 186 0.55 -9.21 4.17
C CYS A 186 0.91 -10.04 2.94
N GLU A 187 2.19 -10.19 2.61
CA GLU A 187 2.64 -11.03 1.49
C GLU A 187 2.35 -12.52 1.73
N LYS A 188 2.52 -12.99 2.97
CA LYS A 188 2.26 -14.38 3.35
C LYS A 188 0.76 -14.71 3.28
N LYS A 189 -0.07 -13.86 3.92
CA LYS A 189 -1.52 -14.08 4.09
C LYS A 189 -2.38 -13.52 2.97
N GLY A 190 -1.83 -12.63 2.15
CA GLY A 190 -2.51 -12.01 1.02
C GLY A 190 -3.02 -13.06 0.05
N LYS A 191 -4.33 -13.04 -0.17
CA LYS A 191 -5.02 -14.01 -1.04
C LYS A 191 -5.29 -13.41 -2.40
N ILE A 192 -5.51 -12.09 -2.49
CA ILE A 192 -5.97 -11.47 -3.71
C ILE A 192 -4.90 -11.56 -4.79
N GLU A 193 -3.64 -11.23 -4.48
CA GLU A 193 -2.56 -11.32 -5.46
C GLU A 193 -2.35 -12.74 -5.99
N LYS A 194 -2.34 -13.76 -5.13
CA LYS A 194 -2.21 -15.17 -5.55
C LYS A 194 -3.37 -15.58 -6.48
N ILE A 195 -4.60 -15.19 -6.13
CA ILE A 195 -5.79 -15.45 -6.95
C ILE A 195 -5.73 -14.70 -8.28
N MET A 196 -5.18 -13.48 -8.27
CA MET A 196 -5.01 -12.65 -9.46
C MET A 196 -3.90 -13.19 -10.35
N CYS A 197 -2.68 -13.43 -9.86
CA CYS A 197 -1.57 -13.99 -10.63
C CYS A 197 -1.92 -15.32 -11.30
N GLN A 198 -2.56 -16.25 -10.58
CA GLN A 198 -3.02 -17.52 -11.17
C GLN A 198 -4.06 -17.34 -12.28
N LYS A 199 -4.87 -16.28 -12.21
CA LYS A 199 -5.87 -15.95 -13.23
C LYS A 199 -5.28 -15.08 -14.34
N GLU A 200 -4.39 -14.14 -14.06
CA GLU A 200 -3.69 -13.27 -15.02
C GLU A 200 -2.82 -14.09 -15.97
N LEU A 201 -2.09 -15.08 -15.46
CA LEU A 201 -1.35 -16.04 -16.29
C LEU A 201 -2.27 -16.79 -17.27
N LYS A 202 -3.56 -16.98 -16.91
CA LYS A 202 -4.58 -17.60 -17.77
C LYS A 202 -5.41 -16.59 -18.57
N LYS A 203 -5.20 -15.27 -18.40
CA LYS A 203 -6.08 -14.19 -18.88
C LYS A 203 -5.39 -13.14 -19.73
N ARG A 204 -4.06 -13.09 -19.83
CA ARG A 204 -3.40 -12.16 -20.77
C ARG A 204 -4.01 -12.39 -22.15
N SER A 205 -4.74 -11.40 -22.63
CA SER A 205 -5.44 -11.43 -23.92
C SER A 205 -4.45 -11.43 -25.08
N HIS A 206 -3.28 -10.86 -24.86
CA HIS A 206 -2.20 -10.80 -25.82
C HIS A 206 -0.90 -11.29 -25.17
N GLU A 207 -0.14 -12.06 -25.95
CA GLU A 207 1.18 -12.52 -25.55
C GLU A 207 2.14 -11.34 -25.40
N ARG A 208 3.03 -11.44 -24.42
CA ARG A 208 4.09 -10.45 -24.17
C ARG A 208 5.38 -10.94 -24.78
N ILE A 209 6.01 -10.08 -25.57
CA ILE A 209 7.31 -10.29 -26.18
C ILE A 209 8.34 -9.69 -25.23
N LYS A 210 9.34 -10.49 -24.83
CA LYS A 210 10.52 -9.95 -24.16
C LYS A 210 11.28 -9.10 -25.16
N ALA A 211 11.50 -7.85 -24.83
CA ALA A 211 12.19 -6.90 -25.69
C ALA A 211 13.02 -5.96 -24.84
N SER A 212 14.25 -5.70 -25.28
CA SER A 212 15.17 -4.77 -24.63
C SER A 212 15.25 -3.49 -25.44
N GLY A 213 15.26 -2.35 -24.75
CA GLY A 213 15.34 -1.03 -25.38
C GLY A 213 15.17 0.09 -24.38
N LYS A 214 15.28 1.33 -24.85
CA LYS A 214 15.08 2.52 -24.01
C LYS A 214 13.66 3.03 -24.11
N VAL A 215 13.07 3.35 -22.96
CA VAL A 215 11.74 3.93 -22.83
C VAL A 215 11.86 5.35 -22.31
N VAL A 216 11.20 6.27 -22.99
CA VAL A 216 10.99 7.64 -22.51
C VAL A 216 9.48 7.86 -22.38
N ALA A 217 8.99 8.04 -21.16
CA ALA A 217 7.59 8.29 -20.87
C ALA A 217 7.41 9.71 -20.33
N VAL A 218 6.74 10.58 -21.09
CA VAL A 218 6.42 11.94 -20.70
C VAL A 218 5.04 11.98 -20.06
N VAL A 219 4.96 12.43 -18.81
CA VAL A 219 3.70 12.54 -18.07
C VAL A 219 2.80 13.60 -18.73
N LEU A 220 1.53 13.26 -18.87
CA LEU A 220 0.50 14.16 -19.38
C LEU A 220 -0.25 14.84 -18.22
N ASP A 221 -0.73 16.06 -18.45
CA ASP A 221 -1.63 16.76 -17.56
C ASP A 221 -3.10 16.32 -17.76
N LYS A 222 -4.03 17.00 -17.06
CA LYS A 222 -5.47 16.68 -17.13
C LYS A 222 -6.09 16.95 -18.51
N ASP A 223 -5.49 17.85 -19.29
CA ASP A 223 -5.92 18.21 -20.64
C ASP A 223 -5.22 17.35 -21.72
N GLY A 224 -4.38 16.39 -21.30
CA GLY A 224 -3.62 15.52 -22.19
C GLY A 224 -2.38 16.17 -22.80
N LYS A 225 -1.95 17.34 -22.29
CA LYS A 225 -0.73 18.01 -22.76
C LYS A 225 0.50 17.46 -22.05
N ARG A 226 1.63 17.45 -22.76
CA ARG A 226 2.92 17.04 -22.22
C ARG A 226 3.37 17.98 -21.10
N THR A 227 3.81 17.40 -19.99
CA THR A 227 4.49 18.14 -18.92
C THR A 227 6.01 18.08 -19.13
N SER A 228 6.76 18.78 -18.28
CA SER A 228 8.23 18.67 -18.22
C SER A 228 8.73 17.39 -17.53
N SER A 229 7.83 16.59 -16.95
CA SER A 229 8.19 15.37 -16.24
C SER A 229 8.34 14.19 -17.21
N ALA A 230 9.59 13.82 -17.49
CA ALA A 230 9.94 12.64 -18.27
C ALA A 230 10.51 11.54 -17.38
N ILE A 231 10.16 10.31 -17.67
CA ILE A 231 10.61 9.10 -16.99
C ILE A 231 11.42 8.30 -18.01
N ASN A 232 12.68 8.04 -17.69
CA ASN A 232 13.55 7.22 -18.52
C ASN A 232 13.66 5.83 -17.88
N GLY A 233 13.65 4.80 -18.72
CA GLY A 233 13.75 3.43 -18.24
C GLY A 233 14.17 2.45 -19.32
N ASP A 234 14.30 1.20 -18.90
CA ASP A 234 14.70 0.07 -19.73
C ASP A 234 13.51 -0.86 -19.97
N LEU A 235 13.17 -1.08 -21.23
CA LEU A 235 12.09 -1.99 -21.61
C LEU A 235 12.44 -3.42 -21.15
N ALA A 236 11.48 -4.09 -20.53
CA ALA A 236 11.58 -5.49 -20.14
C ALA A 236 10.70 -6.37 -21.05
N ASP A 237 9.46 -5.93 -21.30
CA ASP A 237 8.53 -6.62 -22.18
C ASP A 237 7.46 -5.67 -22.75
N ILE A 238 6.83 -6.11 -23.84
CA ILE A 238 5.76 -5.39 -24.52
C ILE A 238 4.71 -6.35 -25.08
N SER A 239 3.45 -5.94 -25.06
CA SER A 239 2.31 -6.55 -25.74
C SER A 239 1.55 -5.50 -26.54
N VAL A 240 0.56 -5.97 -27.31
CA VAL A 240 -0.37 -5.12 -28.06
C VAL A 240 -1.11 -4.12 -27.16
N ASP A 241 -1.35 -4.45 -25.89
CA ASP A 241 -2.15 -3.68 -24.94
C ASP A 241 -1.36 -3.00 -23.82
N GLY A 242 -0.03 -3.13 -23.79
CA GLY A 242 0.79 -2.49 -22.77
C GLY A 242 2.26 -2.89 -22.79
N CYS A 243 3.03 -2.36 -21.85
CA CYS A 243 4.44 -2.70 -21.67
C CYS A 243 4.85 -2.72 -20.20
N CYS A 244 6.04 -3.26 -19.95
CA CYS A 244 6.74 -3.20 -18.68
C CYS A 244 8.16 -2.65 -18.92
N PHE A 245 8.57 -1.68 -18.10
CA PHE A 245 9.92 -1.14 -18.14
C PHE A 245 10.45 -0.85 -16.74
N ALA A 246 11.75 -1.02 -16.55
CA ALA A 246 12.44 -0.75 -15.30
C ALA A 246 12.86 0.73 -15.21
N ILE A 247 12.73 1.33 -14.04
CA ILE A 247 13.21 2.67 -13.74
C ILE A 247 14.01 2.64 -12.44
N HIS A 248 14.95 3.57 -12.30
CA HIS A 248 15.62 3.84 -11.04
C HIS A 248 15.06 5.12 -10.42
N CYS A 249 14.65 5.06 -9.16
CA CYS A 249 14.11 6.21 -8.44
C CYS A 249 14.52 6.19 -6.96
N ALA A 250 15.31 7.18 -6.54
CA ALA A 250 15.76 7.28 -5.16
C ALA A 250 14.63 7.48 -4.13
N LYS A 251 13.49 8.07 -4.54
CA LYS A 251 12.38 8.41 -3.64
C LYS A 251 11.12 7.62 -3.98
N LYS A 252 10.68 6.75 -3.08
CA LYS A 252 9.42 5.99 -3.18
C LYS A 252 8.20 6.87 -3.45
N ALA A 253 8.16 8.09 -2.89
CA ALA A 253 7.10 9.06 -3.13
C ALA A 253 6.97 9.46 -4.62
N ILE A 254 8.09 9.61 -5.32
CA ILE A 254 8.08 9.91 -6.76
C ILE A 254 7.53 8.70 -7.52
N ALA A 255 8.00 7.48 -7.21
CA ALA A 255 7.46 6.25 -7.80
C ALA A 255 5.95 6.07 -7.53
N LYS A 256 5.47 6.36 -6.30
CA LYS A 256 4.04 6.40 -5.94
C LYS A 256 3.28 7.42 -6.82
N SER A 257 3.85 8.60 -7.07
CA SER A 257 3.20 9.65 -7.87
C SER A 257 2.96 9.28 -9.34
N LEU A 258 3.69 8.29 -9.86
CA LEU A 258 3.55 7.83 -11.24
C LEU A 258 2.27 7.01 -11.45
N LEU A 259 1.76 6.37 -10.41
CA LEU A 259 0.58 5.52 -10.51
C LEU A 259 -0.59 6.32 -11.09
N ALA A 260 -1.42 5.67 -11.90
CA ALA A 260 -2.58 6.25 -12.60
C ALA A 260 -2.33 7.47 -13.50
N ARG A 261 -1.09 7.96 -13.64
CA ARG A 261 -0.75 9.02 -14.59
C ARG A 261 -0.91 8.52 -16.01
N HIS A 262 -1.38 9.41 -16.88
CA HIS A 262 -1.31 9.18 -18.31
C HIS A 262 0.05 9.64 -18.80
N CYS A 263 0.66 8.84 -19.67
CA CYS A 263 1.96 9.13 -20.23
C CYS A 263 1.92 8.96 -21.75
N GLN A 264 2.61 9.84 -22.45
CA GLN A 264 3.00 9.59 -23.82
C GLN A 264 4.39 8.95 -23.80
N MET A 265 4.47 7.73 -24.30
CA MET A 265 5.67 6.91 -24.32
C MET A 265 6.26 6.85 -25.71
N SER A 266 7.58 6.85 -25.75
CA SER A 266 8.41 6.50 -26.90
C SER A 266 9.36 5.38 -26.49
N ILE A 267 9.36 4.28 -27.25
CA ILE A 267 10.27 3.15 -27.10
C ILE A 267 11.22 3.16 -28.29
N SER A 268 12.51 2.97 -28.02
CA SER A 268 13.53 2.68 -29.03
C SER A 268 14.16 1.33 -28.69
N ALA A 269 13.94 0.32 -29.53
CA ALA A 269 14.39 -1.06 -29.29
C ALA A 269 14.90 -1.71 -30.58
N GLY A 270 15.69 -2.78 -30.48
CA GLY A 270 16.34 -3.43 -31.63
C GLY A 270 17.78 -2.95 -31.87
N ASP A 271 18.26 -3.05 -33.11
CA ASP A 271 19.64 -2.70 -33.51
C ASP A 271 19.94 -1.20 -33.28
N GLU A 272 21.16 -0.89 -32.80
CA GLU A 272 21.63 0.48 -32.59
C GLU A 272 21.66 1.30 -33.88
N ALA A 273 21.93 0.64 -35.03
CA ALA A 273 21.99 1.32 -36.32
C ALA A 273 20.61 1.72 -36.85
N ASN A 274 19.58 0.91 -36.60
CA ASN A 274 18.20 1.15 -37.06
C ASN A 274 17.19 0.75 -35.98
N PRO A 275 17.04 1.57 -34.93
CA PRO A 275 16.17 1.24 -33.82
C PRO A 275 14.71 1.33 -34.25
N VAL A 276 13.94 0.33 -33.85
CA VAL A 276 12.49 0.29 -33.97
C VAL A 276 11.91 1.28 -32.98
N LYS A 277 11.14 2.25 -33.48
CA LYS A 277 10.51 3.29 -32.67
C LYS A 277 9.01 3.05 -32.55
N ILE A 278 8.54 2.87 -31.32
CA ILE A 278 7.12 2.72 -31.01
C ILE A 278 6.68 3.89 -30.15
N ALA A 279 5.57 4.53 -30.52
CA ALA A 279 4.96 5.59 -29.72
C ALA A 279 3.55 5.17 -29.30
N ALA A 280 3.22 5.35 -28.03
CA ALA A 280 1.91 5.02 -27.48
C ALA A 280 1.50 6.00 -26.39
N VAL A 281 0.19 6.16 -26.19
CA VAL A 281 -0.36 6.82 -25.01
C VAL A 281 -0.93 5.74 -24.11
N GLY A 282 -0.58 5.78 -22.82
CA GLY A 282 -1.01 4.79 -21.85
C GLY A 282 -1.21 5.36 -20.46
N LYS A 283 -1.75 4.53 -19.59
CA LYS A 283 -1.92 4.79 -18.16
C LYS A 283 -1.04 3.84 -17.37
N ILE A 284 -0.28 4.38 -16.41
CA ILE A 284 0.50 3.57 -15.48
C ILE A 284 -0.47 2.86 -14.52
N VAL A 285 -0.47 1.54 -14.54
CA VAL A 285 -1.43 0.71 -13.78
C VAL A 285 -0.80 0.03 -12.57
N LYS A 286 0.51 -0.19 -12.59
CA LYS A 286 1.27 -0.80 -11.48
C LYS A 286 2.70 -0.29 -11.49
N VAL A 287 3.25 -0.07 -10.30
CA VAL A 287 4.67 0.18 -10.05
C VAL A 287 5.11 -0.82 -8.98
N SER A 288 6.06 -1.70 -9.29
CA SER A 288 6.53 -2.72 -8.34
C SER A 288 7.94 -2.38 -7.92
N PHE A 289 8.20 -2.32 -6.62
CA PHE A 289 9.55 -2.15 -6.10
C PHE A 289 10.34 -3.47 -6.22
N TYR A 290 11.62 -3.37 -6.57
CA TYR A 290 12.56 -4.50 -6.53
C TYR A 290 13.53 -4.34 -5.37
N LEU A 291 14.77 -3.92 -5.64
CA LEU A 291 15.83 -3.69 -4.67
C LEU A 291 16.50 -2.35 -4.99
N HIS A 292 17.10 -1.71 -4.00
CA HIS A 292 17.96 -0.54 -4.17
C HIS A 292 17.38 0.64 -4.98
N GLY A 293 16.07 0.85 -4.93
CA GLY A 293 15.44 1.97 -5.63
C GLY A 293 15.05 1.67 -7.08
N ASP A 294 15.15 0.41 -7.51
CA ASP A 294 14.65 -0.02 -8.81
C ASP A 294 13.17 -0.39 -8.75
N TYR A 295 12.43 -0.01 -9.79
CA TYR A 295 11.01 -0.26 -9.92
C TYR A 295 10.67 -0.79 -11.30
N SER A 296 9.74 -1.76 -11.42
CA SER A 296 9.05 -1.99 -12.70
C SER A 296 7.81 -1.13 -12.80
N VAL A 297 7.68 -0.42 -13.90
CA VAL A 297 6.50 0.34 -14.27
C VAL A 297 5.74 -0.47 -15.32
N HIS A 298 4.50 -0.81 -15.01
CA HIS A 298 3.58 -1.44 -15.94
C HIS A 298 2.59 -0.40 -16.45
N MET A 299 2.52 -0.28 -17.77
CA MET A 299 1.62 0.65 -18.45
C MET A 299 0.67 -0.12 -19.36
N SER A 300 -0.61 0.26 -19.31
CA SER A 300 -1.62 -0.19 -20.26
C SER A 300 -1.87 0.90 -21.30
N PHE A 301 -1.95 0.53 -22.57
CA PHE A 301 -2.18 1.49 -23.66
C PHE A 301 -3.66 1.87 -23.77
N VAL A 302 -3.91 3.14 -24.05
CA VAL A 302 -5.27 3.66 -24.30
C VAL A 302 -5.83 3.08 -25.60
N LYS A 303 -4.97 2.94 -26.62
CA LYS A 303 -5.28 2.28 -27.88
C LYS A 303 -4.31 1.10 -28.08
N PRO A 304 -4.81 -0.10 -28.42
CA PRO A 304 -3.94 -1.21 -28.77
C PRO A 304 -2.99 -0.84 -29.91
N LEU A 305 -1.77 -1.37 -29.86
CA LEU A 305 -0.81 -1.29 -30.97
C LEU A 305 -1.21 -2.23 -32.10
N ASP A 306 -0.71 -1.95 -33.31
CA ASP A 306 -0.75 -2.95 -34.38
C ASP A 306 0.22 -4.09 -34.04
N GLN A 307 -0.21 -5.33 -34.21
CA GLN A 307 0.63 -6.50 -34.01
C GLN A 307 1.84 -6.49 -34.97
N ALA A 308 1.70 -5.91 -36.17
CA ALA A 308 2.80 -5.74 -37.11
C ALA A 308 3.91 -4.83 -36.55
N ALA A 309 3.57 -3.86 -35.70
CA ALA A 309 4.55 -2.97 -35.08
C ALA A 309 5.45 -3.68 -34.05
N LEU A 310 5.03 -4.87 -33.57
CA LEU A 310 5.79 -5.65 -32.60
C LEU A 310 6.69 -6.71 -33.25
N GLN A 311 6.45 -7.09 -34.52
CA GLN A 311 7.26 -8.09 -35.22
C GLN A 311 8.77 -7.79 -35.20
N PRO A 312 9.23 -6.55 -35.38
CA PRO A 312 10.67 -6.24 -35.35
C PRO A 312 11.33 -6.45 -33.99
N LEU A 313 10.54 -6.60 -32.92
CA LEU A 313 11.03 -6.80 -31.55
C LEU A 313 11.04 -8.27 -31.13
N MET A 314 10.50 -9.17 -31.97
CA MET A 314 10.49 -10.60 -31.69
C MET A 314 11.91 -11.16 -31.89
N PRO A 315 12.38 -12.06 -31.00
CA PRO A 315 13.64 -12.75 -31.22
C PRO A 315 13.62 -13.51 -32.55
N PRO A 316 14.75 -13.63 -33.27
CA PRO A 316 14.82 -14.41 -34.49
C PRO A 316 14.41 -15.87 -34.20
N SER A 317 13.51 -16.39 -35.04
CA SER A 317 12.98 -17.76 -35.00
C SER A 317 14.06 -18.80 -35.29
#